data_AF-A0A0G1C3C4-F1
#
_entry.id   AF-A0A0G1C3C4-F1
#
_cell.length_a   1.000
_cell.length_b   1.000
_cell.length_c   1.000
_cell.angle_alpha   90.00
_cell.angle_beta   90.00
_cell.angle_gamma   90.00
#
_symmetry.space_group_name_H-M   'P 1'
#
loop_
_entity.id
_entity.type
_entity.pdbx_description
1 polymer ?
#
loop_
_entity_poly.entity_id
_entity_poly.type
_entity_poly.pdbx_seq_one_letter_code
_entity_poly.pdbx_strand_id
1 'polypeptide(L)'
;MALVSTFEYLTAKALRLLSYRPRSIREIKRRLIRTNADTKTINRVIADLIDQNMLNDQEFAKWWVDQRVKFRPRGNYALTRELAQKGIDREIIDSVLLSFDAELELAKKLPASKRPSRGFSFPVIDALSAKE
;
A
#
# COMPACT_ATOMS: atom_id res chain seq x y z
N MET A 1 14.71 -31.44 9.83
CA MET A 1 14.84 -30.06 9.34
C MET A 1 13.94 -29.93 8.13
N ALA A 2 12.71 -29.44 8.31
CA ALA A 2 11.76 -29.37 7.21
C ALA A 2 12.25 -28.34 6.18
N LEU A 3 12.38 -28.75 4.92
CA LEU A 3 12.60 -27.82 3.82
C LEU A 3 11.38 -26.90 3.76
N VAL A 4 11.56 -25.62 4.11
CA VAL A 4 10.53 -24.60 3.97
C VAL A 4 10.05 -24.59 2.53
N SER A 5 8.74 -24.66 2.31
CA SER A 5 8.19 -24.67 0.95
C SER A 5 8.49 -23.33 0.25
N THR A 6 8.60 -23.35 -1.07
CA THR A 6 8.79 -22.11 -1.86
C THR A 6 7.67 -21.10 -1.56
N PHE A 7 6.44 -21.58 -1.34
CA PHE A 7 5.30 -20.74 -0.98
C PHE A 7 5.51 -20.01 0.36
N GLU A 8 5.87 -20.74 1.43
CA GLU A 8 6.15 -20.17 2.75
C GLU A 8 7.33 -19.18 2.71
N TYR A 9 8.40 -19.53 1.99
CA TYR A 9 9.55 -18.65 1.81
C TYR A 9 9.17 -17.31 1.14
N LEU A 10 8.40 -17.36 0.05
CA LEU A 10 7.97 -16.15 -0.66
C LEU A 10 6.99 -15.32 0.18
N THR A 11 6.09 -15.98 0.92
CA THR A 11 5.15 -15.33 1.84
C THR A 11 5.91 -14.57 2.93
N ALA A 12 6.84 -15.23 3.63
CA ALA A 12 7.67 -14.58 4.65
C ALA A 12 8.46 -13.39 4.08
N LYS A 13 8.97 -13.52 2.86
CA LYS A 13 9.69 -12.44 2.17
C LYS A 13 8.78 -11.25 1.85
N ALA A 14 7.54 -11.50 1.41
CA ALA A 14 6.56 -10.46 1.15
C ALA A 14 6.15 -9.74 2.45
N LEU A 15 5.83 -10.51 3.50
CA LEU A 15 5.47 -9.97 4.81
C LEU A 15 6.58 -9.09 5.39
N ARG A 16 7.85 -9.52 5.27
CA ARG A 16 9.00 -8.68 5.67
C ARG A 16 9.06 -7.36 4.92
N LEU A 17 8.62 -7.29 3.66
CA LEU A 17 8.61 -6.01 2.92
C LEU A 17 7.45 -5.11 3.36
N LEU A 18 6.31 -5.72 3.68
CA LEU A 18 5.10 -5.05 4.15
C LEU A 18 5.23 -4.54 5.59
N SER A 19 6.03 -5.19 6.43
CA SER A 19 6.25 -4.78 7.82
C SER A 19 6.95 -3.42 7.94
N TYR A 20 7.70 -2.98 6.92
CA TYR A 20 8.34 -1.66 6.93
C TYR A 20 7.37 -0.54 6.52
N ARG A 21 6.49 -0.82 5.55
CA ARG A 21 5.51 0.11 4.99
C ARG A 21 4.58 -0.63 4.03
N PRO A 22 3.43 -0.04 3.68
CA PRO A 22 2.58 -0.52 2.60
C PRO A 22 3.33 -0.58 1.27
N ARG A 23 2.95 -1.55 0.45
CA ARG A 23 3.50 -1.77 -0.89
C ARG A 23 2.35 -2.04 -1.86
N SER A 24 2.50 -1.57 -3.09
CA SER A 24 1.58 -1.98 -4.14
C SER A 24 1.79 -3.44 -4.51
N ILE A 25 0.75 -4.07 -5.06
CA ILE A 25 0.81 -5.44 -5.58
C ILE A 25 1.96 -5.58 -6.59
N ARG A 26 2.15 -4.58 -7.47
CA ARG A 26 3.24 -4.55 -8.44
C ARG A 26 4.63 -4.47 -7.80
N GLU A 27 4.80 -3.72 -6.70
CA GLU A 27 6.08 -3.66 -5.97
C GLU A 27 6.45 -5.04 -5.43
N ILE A 28 5.50 -5.75 -4.81
CA ILE A 28 5.71 -7.09 -4.27
C ILE A 28 5.97 -8.09 -5.39
N LYS A 29 5.12 -8.13 -6.43
CA LYS A 29 5.30 -9.03 -7.58
C LYS A 29 6.68 -8.89 -8.20
N ARG A 30 7.12 -7.66 -8.46
CA ARG A 30 8.47 -7.38 -9.02
C ARG A 30 9.59 -7.88 -8.10
N ARG A 31 9.40 -7.76 -6.79
CA ARG A 31 10.40 -8.20 -5.80
C ARG A 31 10.46 -9.72 -5.67
N LEU A 32 9.34 -10.41 -5.78
CA LEU A 32 9.28 -11.88 -5.76
C LEU A 32 9.80 -12.50 -7.07
N ILE A 33 9.54 -11.90 -8.23
CA ILE A 33 10.11 -12.38 -9.51
C ILE A 33 11.64 -12.45 -9.48
N ARG A 34 12.30 -11.53 -8.76
CA ARG A 34 13.77 -11.51 -8.59
C ARG A 34 14.33 -12.70 -7.80
N THR A 35 13.49 -13.58 -7.25
CA THR A 35 13.95 -14.80 -6.57
C THR A 35 14.01 -16.01 -7.50
N ASN A 36 13.73 -15.84 -8.80
CA ASN A 36 13.66 -16.92 -9.79
C ASN A 36 12.65 -18.04 -9.40
N ALA A 37 11.63 -17.70 -8.61
CA ALA A 37 10.55 -18.63 -8.28
C ALA A 37 9.52 -18.68 -9.42
N ASP A 38 8.77 -19.79 -9.48
CA ASP A 38 7.71 -19.98 -10.46
C ASP A 38 6.61 -18.91 -10.33
N THR A 39 6.12 -18.43 -11.47
CA THR A 39 5.13 -17.35 -11.54
C THR A 39 3.78 -17.78 -10.99
N LYS A 40 3.39 -19.07 -11.10
CA LYS A 40 2.13 -19.55 -10.50
C LYS A 40 2.20 -19.47 -8.99
N THR A 41 3.33 -19.87 -8.40
CA THR A 41 3.54 -19.76 -6.94
C THR A 41 3.52 -18.30 -6.48
N ILE A 42 4.17 -17.40 -7.22
CA ILE A 42 4.15 -15.96 -6.91
C ILE A 42 2.73 -15.40 -6.95
N ASN A 43 1.97 -15.70 -8.00
CA ASN A 43 0.59 -15.22 -8.13
C ASN A 43 -0.30 -15.78 -7.01
N ARG A 44 -0.09 -17.03 -6.59
CA ARG A 44 -0.79 -17.61 -5.43
C ARG A 44 -0.48 -16.86 -4.14
N VAL A 45 0.80 -16.58 -3.85
CA VAL A 45 1.19 -15.78 -2.67
C VAL A 45 0.54 -14.40 -2.69
N ILE A 46 0.51 -13.75 -3.85
CA ILE A 46 -0.14 -12.44 -4.00
C ILE A 46 -1.64 -12.55 -3.72
N ALA A 47 -2.33 -13.54 -4.29
CA ALA A 47 -3.75 -13.76 -4.06
C ALA A 47 -4.05 -13.98 -2.57
N ASP A 48 -3.33 -14.88 -1.89
CA ASP A 48 -3.51 -15.15 -0.46
C ASP A 48 -3.30 -13.88 0.40
N LEU A 49 -2.35 -13.02 0.03
CA LEU A 49 -2.10 -11.75 0.73
C LEU A 49 -3.16 -10.68 0.43
N ILE A 50 -3.77 -10.70 -0.75
CA ILE A 50 -4.91 -9.83 -1.08
C ILE A 50 -6.15 -10.27 -0.30
N ASP A 51 -6.42 -11.57 -0.25
CA ASP A 51 -7.56 -12.14 0.47
C ASP A 51 -7.48 -11.86 1.99
N GLN A 52 -6.26 -11.83 2.53
CA GLN A 52 -6.00 -11.41 3.92
C GLN A 52 -5.94 -9.88 4.11
N ASN A 53 -6.24 -9.10 3.07
CA ASN A 53 -6.17 -7.63 3.03
C ASN A 53 -4.80 -7.06 3.43
N MET A 54 -3.73 -7.85 3.29
CA MET A 54 -2.34 -7.41 3.53
C MET A 54 -1.77 -6.68 2.31
N LEU A 55 -2.27 -7.00 1.11
CA LEU A 55 -2.04 -6.24 -0.12
C LEU A 55 -3.33 -5.59 -0.58
N ASN A 56 -3.32 -4.26 -0.60
CA ASN A 56 -4.46 -3.47 -1.00
C ASN A 56 -3.96 -2.20 -1.71
N ASP A 57 -4.18 -2.13 -3.02
CA ASP A 57 -3.71 -1.02 -3.85
C ASP A 57 -4.46 0.29 -3.57
N GLN A 58 -5.72 0.23 -3.12
CA GLN A 58 -6.47 1.40 -2.66
C GLN A 58 -5.84 2.01 -1.40
N GLU A 59 -5.55 1.18 -0.39
CA GLU A 59 -4.92 1.63 0.86
C GLU A 59 -3.48 2.10 0.63
N PHE A 60 -2.73 1.42 -0.24
CA PHE A 60 -1.42 1.89 -0.66
C PHE A 60 -1.50 3.27 -1.35
N ALA A 61 -2.47 3.49 -2.24
CA ALA A 61 -2.61 4.75 -2.95
C ALA A 61 -2.95 5.91 -2.01
N LYS A 62 -3.87 5.71 -1.06
CA LYS A 62 -4.18 6.68 0.00
C LYS A 62 -2.93 7.04 0.80
N TRP A 63 -2.21 6.03 1.28
CA TRP A 63 -0.97 6.21 2.02
C TRP A 63 0.05 7.02 1.22
N TRP A 64 0.22 6.69 -0.07
CA TRP A 64 1.18 7.36 -0.93
C TRP A 64 0.89 8.86 -1.08
N VAL A 65 -0.39 9.21 -1.29
CA VAL A 65 -0.83 10.60 -1.39
C VAL A 65 -0.58 11.35 -0.08
N ASP A 66 -0.96 10.77 1.07
CA ASP A 66 -0.73 11.40 2.39
C ASP A 66 0.76 11.64 2.65
N GLN A 67 1.62 10.66 2.37
CA GLN A 67 3.08 10.81 2.50
C GLN A 67 3.63 11.92 1.61
N ARG A 68 3.16 12.04 0.37
CA ARG A 68 3.60 13.10 -0.53
C ARG A 68 3.17 14.47 -0.01
N VAL A 69 1.93 14.61 0.38
CA VAL A 69 1.38 15.87 0.90
C VAL A 69 2.10 16.30 2.18
N LYS A 70 2.46 15.36 3.05
CA LYS A 70 3.12 15.66 4.33
C LYS A 70 4.58 16.10 4.16
N PHE A 71 5.34 15.45 3.27
CA PHE A 71 6.80 15.63 3.23
C PHE A 71 7.30 16.34 1.96
N ARG A 72 6.67 16.13 0.80
CA ARG A 72 7.06 16.74 -0.49
C ARG A 72 5.83 16.91 -1.38
N PRO A 73 5.03 17.97 -1.16
CA PRO A 73 3.77 18.17 -1.88
C PRO A 73 3.97 18.16 -3.40
N ARG A 74 3.06 17.48 -4.10
CA ARG A 74 3.02 17.40 -5.55
C ARG A 74 1.58 17.59 -6.02
N GLY A 75 1.39 18.16 -7.19
CA GLY A 75 0.06 18.29 -7.80
C GLY A 75 -0.48 16.95 -8.32
N ASN A 76 -1.79 16.89 -8.55
CA ASN A 76 -2.51 15.67 -8.93
C ASN A 76 -1.90 14.98 -10.15
N TYR A 77 -1.52 15.73 -11.20
CA TYR A 77 -0.87 15.15 -12.38
C TYR A 77 0.40 14.36 -12.05
N ALA A 78 1.24 14.88 -11.15
CA ALA A 78 2.45 14.19 -10.73
C ALA A 78 2.13 12.96 -9.86
N LEU A 79 1.16 13.07 -8.94
CA LEU A 79 0.70 11.96 -8.10
C LEU A 79 0.13 10.81 -8.94
N THR A 80 -0.73 11.13 -9.92
CA THR A 80 -1.26 10.18 -10.90
C THR A 80 -0.14 9.41 -11.60
N ARG A 81 0.89 10.11 -12.10
CA ARG A 81 2.03 9.46 -12.78
C ARG A 81 2.83 8.57 -11.83
N GLU A 82 3.05 9.00 -10.60
CA GLU A 82 3.75 8.19 -9.60
C GLU A 82 2.98 6.91 -9.27
N LEU A 83 1.67 7.01 -8.99
CA LEU A 83 0.81 5.87 -8.69
C LEU A 83 0.70 4.91 -9.89
N ALA A 84 0.57 5.43 -11.12
CA ALA A 84 0.58 4.60 -12.33
C ALA A 84 1.92 3.83 -12.50
N GLN A 85 3.06 4.46 -12.19
CA GLN A 85 4.36 3.77 -12.18
C GLN A 85 4.45 2.69 -11.08
N LYS A 86 3.70 2.87 -9.98
CA LYS A 86 3.50 1.85 -8.94
C LYS A 86 2.50 0.77 -9.35
N GLY A 87 1.89 0.88 -10.52
CA GLY A 87 0.97 -0.11 -11.07
C GLY A 87 -0.42 -0.06 -10.48
N ILE A 88 -0.82 1.08 -9.94
CA ILE A 88 -2.17 1.29 -9.41
C ILE A 88 -3.11 1.58 -10.58
N ASP A 89 -4.27 0.95 -10.55
CA ASP A 89 -5.30 1.12 -11.57
C ASP A 89 -5.87 2.54 -11.59
N ARG A 90 -6.35 2.94 -12.77
CA ARG A 90 -6.79 4.31 -13.00
C ARG A 90 -7.99 4.67 -12.14
N GLU A 91 -8.94 3.76 -11.96
CA GLU A 91 -10.12 4.03 -11.11
C GLU A 91 -9.72 4.28 -9.66
N ILE A 92 -8.76 3.52 -9.12
CA ILE A 92 -8.22 3.70 -7.76
C ILE A 92 -7.56 5.08 -7.64
N ILE A 93 -6.73 5.44 -8.61
CA ILE A 93 -6.04 6.74 -8.62
C ILE A 93 -7.05 7.88 -8.59
N ASP A 94 -8.02 7.86 -9.49
CA ASP A 94 -9.02 8.92 -9.63
C ASP A 94 -9.90 9.00 -8.37
N SER A 95 -10.30 7.84 -7.81
CA SER A 95 -11.03 7.75 -6.54
C SER A 95 -10.27 8.39 -5.38
N VAL A 96 -8.99 8.04 -5.19
CA VAL A 96 -8.18 8.54 -4.08
C VAL A 96 -7.91 10.03 -4.20
N LEU A 97 -7.57 10.51 -5.40
CA LEU A 97 -7.29 11.94 -5.60
C LEU A 97 -8.55 12.81 -5.45
N LEU A 98 -9.70 12.34 -5.93
CA LEU A 98 -10.97 13.04 -5.76
C LEU A 98 -11.36 13.15 -4.28
N SER A 99 -11.25 12.05 -3.53
CA SER A 99 -11.51 12.04 -2.08
C SER A 99 -10.57 13.01 -1.35
N PHE A 100 -9.30 13.02 -1.73
CA PHE A 100 -8.30 13.87 -1.13
C PHE A 100 -8.56 15.37 -1.40
N ASP A 101 -8.91 15.74 -2.64
CA ASP A 101 -9.27 17.13 -2.97
C ASP A 101 -10.49 17.60 -2.17
N ALA A 102 -11.51 16.74 -2.02
CA ALA A 102 -12.69 17.05 -1.20
C ALA A 102 -12.33 17.27 0.28
N GLU A 103 -11.45 16.43 0.85
CA GLU A 103 -10.94 16.60 2.21
C GLU A 103 -10.14 17.90 2.38
N LEU A 104 -9.31 18.26 1.39
CA LEU A 104 -8.56 19.51 1.40
C LEU A 104 -9.49 20.72 1.39
N GLU A 105 -10.52 20.72 0.56
CA GLU A 105 -11.50 21.81 0.51
C GLU A 105 -12.28 21.94 1.83
N LEU A 106 -12.63 20.81 2.46
CA LEU A 106 -13.26 20.82 3.78
C LEU A 106 -12.31 21.38 4.86
N ALA A 107 -11.05 20.96 4.86
CA ALA A 107 -10.05 21.42 5.83
C ALA A 107 -9.74 22.92 5.74
N LYS A 108 -9.84 23.51 4.54
CA LYS A 108 -9.72 24.98 4.33
C LYS A 108 -10.85 25.75 5.00
N LYS A 109 -12.05 25.18 5.07
CA LYS A 109 -13.24 25.81 5.69
C LYS A 109 -13.25 25.69 7.22
N LEU A 110 -12.46 24.78 7.79
CA LEU A 110 -12.36 24.60 9.24
C LEU A 110 -11.41 25.63 9.89
N PRO A 111 -11.75 26.15 11.08
CA PRO A 111 -10.82 26.95 11.88
C PRO A 111 -9.60 26.11 12.27
N ALA A 112 -8.43 26.75 12.34
CA ALA A 112 -7.14 26.06 12.54
C ALA A 112 -7.09 25.14 13.77
N SER A 113 -7.89 25.42 14.81
CA SER A 113 -7.97 24.66 16.05
C SER A 113 -8.67 23.30 15.94
N LYS A 114 -9.36 22.99 14.83
CA LYS A 114 -10.16 21.75 14.67
C LYS A 114 -9.66 20.81 13.57
N ARG A 115 -8.43 21.00 13.06
CA ARG A 115 -7.89 20.17 11.97
C ARG A 115 -7.39 18.82 12.52
N PRO A 116 -7.80 17.67 11.96
CA PRO A 116 -7.42 16.36 12.48
C PRO A 116 -5.91 16.08 12.33
N SER A 117 -5.34 15.36 13.29
CA SER A 117 -3.96 14.86 13.25
C SER A 117 -3.86 13.67 12.29
N ARG A 118 -3.18 13.85 11.15
CA ARG A 118 -3.01 12.84 10.11
C ARG A 118 -2.09 11.69 10.57
N GLY A 119 -2.69 10.56 10.94
CA GLY A 119 -2.00 9.30 11.20
C GLY A 119 -2.93 8.12 10.92
N PHE A 120 -2.83 7.54 9.73
CA PHE A 120 -3.55 6.31 9.36
C PHE A 120 -2.74 5.10 9.84
N SER A 121 -3.36 4.22 10.61
CA SER A 121 -2.81 2.91 11.02
C SER A 121 -3.05 1.86 9.92
N PHE A 122 -2.09 0.94 9.74
CA PHE A 122 -2.21 -0.15 8.77
C PHE A 122 -2.79 -1.41 9.42
N PRO A 123 -3.70 -2.13 8.73
CA PRO A 123 -4.20 -3.43 9.20
C PRO A 123 -3.08 -4.44 9.47
N VAL A 124 -1.96 -4.36 8.74
CA VAL A 124 -0.80 -5.25 8.94
C VAL A 124 -0.10 -5.00 10.28
N ILE A 125 -0.14 -3.77 10.80
CA ILE A 125 0.46 -3.43 12.10
C ILE A 125 -0.41 -4.03 13.22
N ASP A 126 -1.74 -3.92 13.10
CA ASP A 126 -2.68 -4.49 14.08
C ASP A 126 -2.68 -6.03 14.05
N ALA A 127 -2.58 -6.63 12.85
CA ALA A 127 -2.50 -8.09 12.68
C ALA A 127 -1.18 -8.70 13.21
N LEU A 128 -0.09 -7.94 13.20
CA LEU A 128 1.20 -8.35 13.78
C LEU A 128 1.33 -8.00 15.27
N SER A 129 0.52 -7.07 15.78
CA SER A 129 0.51 -6.67 17.19
C SER A 129 -0.48 -7.47 18.05
N ALA A 130 -1.34 -8.30 17.46
CA ALA A 130 -2.34 -9.11 18.17
C ALA A 130 -1.80 -10.44 18.75
N LYS A 131 -0.48 -10.54 19.02
CA LYS A 131 0.14 -11.66 19.74
C LYS A 131 1.15 -11.15 20.76
N GLU A 132 0.65 -10.53 21.82
CA GLU A 132 1.27 -10.52 23.15
C GLU A 132 0.18 -10.75 24.21
#